data_AF-A0A963UV63-F1
#
_entry.id   AF-A0A963UV63-F1
#
_cell.length_a   1.000
_cell.length_b   1.000
_cell.length_c   1.000
_cell.angle_alpha   90.00
_cell.angle_beta   90.00
_cell.angle_gamma   90.00
#
_symmetry.space_group_name_H-M   'P 1'
#
loop_
_entity.id
_entity.type
_entity.pdbx_description
1 polymer ?
#
loop_
_entity_poly.entity_id
_entity_poly.type
_entity_poly.pdbx_seq_one_letter_code
_entity_poly.pdbx_strand_id
1 'polypeptide(L)'
;MTEPANLERLTHLAEALFERALHQLAVCEGERRALLDRRDHAMRSFETAATGLSQGEGAMILAIQADRVLHRVVKDAAPRLERLSTEADSQRTDAMRALARCEMLRTIARRSQVAGGSDA
;
A
#
# COMPACT_ATOMS: atom_id res chain seq x y z
N MET A 1 -10.85 37.05 -7.59
CA MET A 1 -10.31 36.33 -8.77
C MET A 1 -9.00 35.69 -8.34
N THR A 2 -8.87 34.37 -8.41
CA THR A 2 -7.59 33.69 -8.16
C THR A 2 -6.67 33.94 -9.34
N GLU A 3 -5.50 34.52 -9.10
CA GLU A 3 -4.50 34.73 -10.15
C GLU A 3 -4.10 33.40 -10.81
N PRO A 4 -3.86 33.37 -12.14
CA PRO A 4 -3.50 32.14 -12.87
C PRO A 4 -2.26 31.44 -12.29
N ALA A 5 -1.28 32.20 -11.80
CA ALA A 5 -0.09 31.67 -11.13
C ALA A 5 -0.42 30.92 -9.82
N ASN A 6 -1.47 31.30 -9.11
CA ASN A 6 -1.93 30.59 -7.91
C ASN A 6 -2.65 29.29 -8.28
N LEU A 7 -3.38 29.26 -9.39
CA LEU A 7 -4.07 28.06 -9.85
C LEU A 7 -3.09 26.97 -10.33
N GLU A 8 -2.03 27.37 -11.03
CA GLU A 8 -0.95 26.48 -11.46
C GLU A 8 -0.20 25.87 -10.26
N ARG A 9 0.17 26.69 -9.27
CA ARG A 9 0.78 26.23 -8.02
C ARG A 9 -0.10 25.23 -7.27
N LEU A 10 -1.40 25.48 -7.18
CA LEU A 10 -2.34 24.57 -6.53
C LEU A 10 -2.48 23.25 -7.29
N THR A 11 -2.40 23.29 -8.63
CA THR A 11 -2.45 22.09 -9.47
C THR A 11 -1.23 21.20 -9.24
N HIS A 12 -0.03 21.79 -9.28
CA HIS A 12 1.22 21.06 -8.99
C HIS A 12 1.27 20.51 -7.57
N LEU A 13 0.77 21.26 -6.59
CA LEU A 13 0.68 20.77 -5.21
C LEU A 13 -0.25 19.55 -5.11
N ALA A 14 -1.40 19.58 -5.77
CA ALA A 14 -2.33 18.47 -5.76
C ALA A 14 -1.75 17.23 -6.48
N GLU A 15 -1.02 17.42 -7.58
CA GLU A 15 -0.30 16.35 -8.29
C GLU A 15 0.78 15.72 -7.41
N ALA A 16 1.61 16.53 -6.73
CA ALA A 16 2.64 16.04 -5.82
C ALA A 16 2.05 15.24 -4.65
N LEU A 17 0.90 15.67 -4.11
CA LEU A 17 0.19 14.93 -3.06
C LEU A 17 -0.37 13.59 -3.57
N PHE A 18 -0.88 13.55 -4.79
CA PHE A 18 -1.34 12.32 -5.43
C PHE A 18 -0.20 11.32 -5.63
N GLU A 19 0.91 11.76 -6.22
CA GLU A 19 2.11 10.92 -6.42
C GLU A 19 2.66 10.37 -5.10
N ARG A 20 2.70 11.21 -4.06
CA ARG A 20 3.11 10.78 -2.72
C ARG A 20 2.20 9.68 -2.16
N ALA A 21 0.88 9.85 -2.25
CA ALA A 21 -0.08 8.86 -1.76
C ALA A 21 0.04 7.52 -2.54
N LEU A 22 0.27 7.58 -3.86
CA LEU A 22 0.55 6.39 -4.67
C LEU A 22 1.85 5.68 -4.26
N HIS A 23 2.92 6.44 -4.01
CA HIS A 23 4.17 5.86 -3.53
C HIS A 23 3.98 5.16 -2.16
N GLN A 24 3.23 5.78 -1.24
CA GLN A 24 2.94 5.18 0.07
C GLN A 24 2.10 3.91 -0.04
N LEU A 25 1.11 3.88 -0.95
CA LEU A 25 0.36 2.67 -1.29
C LEU A 25 1.28 1.54 -1.76
N ALA A 26 2.20 1.84 -2.69
CA ALA A 26 3.15 0.85 -3.21
C ALA A 26 4.06 0.29 -2.09
N VAL A 27 4.50 1.14 -1.15
CA VAL A 27 5.25 0.70 0.04
C VAL A 27 4.42 -0.26 0.88
N CYS A 28 3.16 0.09 1.20
CA CYS A 28 2.29 -0.78 1.98
C CYS A 28 2.04 -2.13 1.30
N GLU A 29 1.86 -2.15 -0.02
CA GLU A 29 1.72 -3.38 -0.81
C GLU A 29 2.99 -4.23 -0.79
N GLY A 30 4.16 -3.61 -0.91
CA GLY A 30 5.45 -4.28 -0.81
C GLY A 30 5.67 -4.92 0.56
N GLU A 31 5.37 -4.19 1.65
CA GLU A 31 5.45 -4.73 3.01
C GLU A 31 4.47 -5.88 3.23
N ARG A 32 3.23 -5.74 2.75
CA ARG A 32 2.21 -6.81 2.81
C ARG A 32 2.71 -8.06 2.08
N ARG A 33 3.30 -7.89 0.90
CA ARG A 33 3.84 -9.00 0.11
C ARG A 33 4.97 -9.71 0.85
N ALA A 34 5.91 -8.96 1.40
CA ALA A 34 7.02 -9.53 2.18
C ALA A 34 6.54 -10.34 3.41
N LEU A 35 5.47 -9.89 4.08
CA LEU A 35 4.87 -10.64 5.19
C LEU A 35 4.23 -11.96 4.73
N LEU A 36 3.52 -11.93 3.61
CA LEU A 36 2.92 -13.14 3.03
C LEU A 36 3.99 -14.13 2.56
N ASP A 37 5.06 -13.65 1.93
CA ASP A 37 6.16 -14.51 1.49
C ASP A 37 6.87 -15.19 2.68
N ARG A 38 7.05 -14.47 3.80
CA ARG A 38 7.57 -15.04 5.05
C ARG A 38 6.64 -16.11 5.64
N ARG A 39 5.33 -15.85 5.66
CA ARG A 39 4.33 -16.83 6.10
C ARG A 39 4.40 -18.08 5.23
N ASP A 40 4.41 -17.92 3.91
CA ASP A 40 4.41 -19.05 2.97
C ASP A 40 5.70 -19.87 3.09
N HIS A 41 6.84 -19.22 3.33
CA HIS A 41 8.09 -19.91 3.61
C HIS A 41 8.05 -20.70 4.93
N ALA A 42 7.52 -20.11 6.00
CA ALA A 42 7.33 -20.81 7.28
C ALA A 42 6.36 -21.99 7.12
N MET A 43 5.30 -21.83 6.33
CA MET A 43 4.33 -22.87 6.06
C MET A 43 4.95 -24.06 5.33
N ARG A 44 5.70 -23.80 4.24
CA ARG A 44 6.44 -24.85 3.50
C ARG A 44 7.44 -25.58 4.39
N SER A 45 8.11 -24.87 5.28
CA SER A 45 9.08 -25.46 6.23
C SER A 45 8.37 -26.41 7.20
N PHE A 46 7.20 -26.02 7.70
CA PHE A 46 6.37 -26.88 8.53
C PHE A 46 5.84 -28.09 7.76
N GLU A 47 5.31 -27.93 6.55
CA GLU A 47 4.83 -29.04 5.71
C GLU A 47 5.95 -30.06 5.43
N THR A 48 7.17 -29.57 5.16
CA THR A 48 8.34 -30.42 4.95
C THR A 48 8.67 -31.22 6.20
N ALA A 49 8.70 -30.57 7.37
CA ALA A 49 8.98 -31.23 8.64
C ALA A 49 7.86 -32.22 9.04
N ALA A 50 6.60 -31.87 8.78
CA ALA A 50 5.45 -32.72 9.02
C ALA A 50 5.48 -33.99 8.16
N THR A 51 5.90 -33.88 6.90
CA THR A 51 6.06 -35.03 5.99
C THR A 51 7.15 -36.00 6.49
N GLY A 52 8.18 -35.48 7.15
CA GLY A 52 9.26 -36.27 7.74
C GLY A 52 8.90 -36.97 9.05
N LEU A 53 7.75 -36.68 9.68
CA LEU A 53 7.39 -37.18 11.02
C LEU A 53 7.42 -38.70 11.17
N SER A 54 7.21 -39.44 10.08
CA SER A 54 7.31 -40.90 10.06
C SER A 54 8.73 -41.44 10.22
N GLN A 55 9.76 -40.58 10.17
CA GLN A 55 11.18 -40.95 10.21
C GLN A 55 11.79 -40.98 11.63
N GLY A 56 10.96 -40.81 12.67
CA GLY A 56 11.37 -40.97 14.07
C GLY A 56 11.52 -39.67 14.85
N GLU A 57 12.06 -39.77 16.08
CA GLU A 57 12.07 -38.67 17.07
C GLU A 57 12.76 -37.38 16.57
N GLY A 58 13.82 -37.51 15.76
CA GLY A 58 14.49 -36.35 15.17
C GLY A 58 13.58 -35.50 14.27
N ALA A 59 12.70 -36.15 13.51
CA ALA A 59 11.73 -35.46 12.66
C ALA A 59 10.61 -34.81 13.48
N MET A 60 10.21 -35.42 14.61
CA MET A 60 9.27 -34.82 15.56
C MET A 60 9.79 -33.51 16.14
N ILE A 61 11.08 -33.46 16.53
CA ILE A 61 11.71 -32.24 17.04
C ILE A 61 11.68 -31.14 15.97
N LEU A 62 12.01 -31.46 14.72
CA LEU A 62 11.98 -30.52 13.60
C LEU A 62 10.57 -29.97 13.33
N ALA A 63 9.54 -30.82 13.39
CA ALA A 63 8.15 -30.40 13.21
C ALA A 63 7.70 -29.43 14.31
N ILE A 64 8.04 -29.70 15.57
CA ILE A 64 7.76 -28.80 16.70
C ILE A 64 8.48 -27.45 16.53
N GLN A 65 9.72 -27.47 16.05
CA GLN A 65 10.45 -26.22 15.79
C GLN A 65 9.81 -25.42 14.65
N ALA A 66 9.42 -26.08 13.56
CA ALA A 66 8.77 -25.43 12.43
C ALA A 66 7.40 -24.85 12.82
N ASP A 67 6.62 -25.56 13.64
CA ASP A 67 5.33 -25.08 14.18
C ASP A 67 5.51 -23.80 15.01
N ARG A 68 6.51 -23.77 15.90
CA ARG A 68 6.82 -22.58 16.70
C ARG A 68 7.17 -21.38 15.83
N VAL A 69 7.93 -21.59 14.75
CA VAL A 69 8.28 -20.53 13.79
C VAL A 69 7.03 -20.05 13.07
N LEU A 70 6.20 -20.96 12.54
CA LEU A 70 4.95 -20.62 11.87
C LEU A 70 4.01 -19.83 12.78
N HIS A 71 3.80 -20.32 14.02
CA HIS A 71 2.97 -19.64 15.01
C HIS A 71 3.48 -18.22 15.31
N ARG A 72 4.80 -18.05 15.48
CA ARG A 72 5.40 -16.70 15.68
C ARG A 72 5.16 -15.80 14.47
N VAL A 73 5.42 -16.30 13.26
CA VAL A 73 5.22 -15.53 12.02
C VAL A 73 3.77 -15.11 11.87
N VAL A 74 2.80 -16.01 12.11
CA VAL A 74 1.36 -15.70 12.02
C VAL A 74 0.95 -14.69 13.09
N LYS A 75 1.36 -14.91 14.35
CA LYS A 75 1.07 -14.00 15.47
C LYS A 75 1.59 -12.59 15.23
N ASP A 76 2.79 -12.47 14.68
CA ASP A 76 3.42 -11.17 14.42
C ASP A 76 2.89 -10.52 13.13
N ALA A 77 2.50 -11.32 12.13
CA ALA A 77 2.02 -10.82 10.84
C ALA A 77 0.58 -10.30 10.91
N ALA A 78 -0.32 -10.95 11.64
CA ALA A 78 -1.74 -10.57 11.71
C ALA A 78 -1.97 -9.09 12.08
N PRO A 79 -1.44 -8.55 13.20
CA PRO A 79 -1.64 -7.14 13.54
C PRO A 79 -0.92 -6.18 12.58
N ARG A 80 0.16 -6.63 11.93
CA ARG A 80 0.88 -5.81 10.93
C ARG A 80 0.09 -5.71 9.63
N LEU A 81 -0.54 -6.79 9.20
CA LEU A 81 -1.42 -6.80 8.02
C LEU A 81 -2.64 -5.90 8.22
N GLU A 82 -3.24 -5.91 9.41
CA GLU A 82 -4.36 -5.03 9.76
C GLU A 82 -3.96 -3.55 9.71
N ARG A 83 -2.80 -3.21 10.28
CA ARG A 83 -2.24 -1.85 10.20
C ARG A 83 -1.94 -1.43 8.77
N LEU A 84 -1.31 -2.31 7.98
CA LEU A 84 -1.01 -2.03 6.57
C LEU A 84 -2.28 -1.87 5.73
N SER A 85 -3.34 -2.61 6.03
CA SER A 85 -4.64 -2.45 5.37
C SER A 85 -5.23 -1.07 5.68
N THR A 86 -5.27 -0.71 6.96
CA THR A 86 -5.76 0.60 7.41
C THR A 86 -4.97 1.75 6.78
N GLU A 87 -3.64 1.64 6.78
CA GLU A 87 -2.76 2.63 6.16
C GLU A 87 -3.03 2.73 4.65
N ALA A 88 -3.11 1.59 3.94
CA ALA A 88 -3.40 1.58 2.52
C ALA A 88 -4.78 2.18 2.19
N ASP A 89 -5.81 1.93 3.01
CA ASP A 89 -7.14 2.52 2.82
C ASP A 89 -7.13 4.04 3.04
N SER A 90 -6.35 4.51 4.02
CA SER A 90 -6.11 5.95 4.25
C SER A 90 -5.40 6.59 3.05
N GLN A 91 -4.31 5.99 2.59
CA GLN A 91 -3.55 6.49 1.44
C GLN A 91 -4.38 6.47 0.14
N ARG A 92 -5.22 5.46 -0.06
CA ARG A 92 -6.16 5.41 -1.20
C ARG A 92 -7.16 6.57 -1.13
N THR A 93 -7.69 6.85 0.05
CA THR A 93 -8.62 7.97 0.27
C THR A 93 -7.95 9.30 -0.03
N ASP A 94 -6.72 9.50 0.42
CA ASP A 94 -5.99 10.74 0.18
C ASP A 94 -5.59 10.90 -1.29
N ALA A 95 -5.21 9.82 -1.97
CA ALA A 95 -4.98 9.81 -3.42
C ALA A 95 -6.24 10.23 -4.19
N MET A 96 -7.41 9.65 -3.86
CA MET A 96 -8.67 10.03 -4.50
C MET A 96 -9.03 11.51 -4.27
N ARG A 97 -8.81 12.03 -3.05
CA ARG A 97 -9.02 13.45 -2.74
C ARG A 97 -8.06 14.36 -3.47
N ALA A 98 -6.81 13.95 -3.66
CA ALA A 98 -5.82 14.72 -4.40
C ALA A 98 -6.18 14.75 -5.90
N LEU A 99 -6.54 13.60 -6.47
CA LEU A 99 -6.99 13.48 -7.86
C LEU A 99 -8.22 14.36 -8.15
N ALA A 100 -9.25 14.28 -7.31
CA ALA A 100 -10.45 15.11 -7.45
C ALA A 100 -10.12 16.61 -7.40
N ARG A 101 -9.16 17.02 -6.55
CA ARG A 101 -8.67 18.40 -6.50
C ARG A 101 -7.93 18.80 -7.77
N CYS A 102 -7.07 17.94 -8.32
CA CYS A 102 -6.40 18.18 -9.60
C CYS A 102 -7.41 18.39 -10.73
N GLU A 103 -8.42 17.52 -10.84
CA GLU A 103 -9.44 17.59 -11.88
C GLU A 103 -10.28 18.87 -11.78
N MET A 104 -10.67 19.25 -10.56
CA MET A 104 -11.38 20.49 -10.29
C MET A 104 -10.55 21.72 -10.71
N LEU A 105 -9.28 21.79 -10.31
CA LEU A 105 -8.39 22.90 -10.64
C LEU A 105 -8.15 23.00 -12.15
N ARG A 106 -7.93 21.87 -12.84
CA ARG A 106 -7.80 21.82 -14.30
C ARG A 106 -9.08 22.29 -15.00
N THR A 107 -10.24 21.94 -14.46
CA THR A 107 -11.53 22.39 -15.00
C THR A 107 -11.70 23.91 -14.86
N ILE A 108 -11.34 24.46 -13.70
CA ILE A 108 -11.33 25.91 -13.46
C ILE A 108 -10.37 26.61 -14.43
N ALA A 109 -9.15 26.08 -14.58
CA ALA A 109 -8.14 26.63 -15.49
C ALA A 109 -8.65 26.74 -16.92
N ARG A 110 -9.23 25.65 -17.45
CA ARG A 110 -9.80 25.61 -18.79
C ARG A 110 -10.93 26.63 -18.99
N ARG A 111 -11.84 26.74 -18.01
CA ARG A 111 -12.94 27.72 -18.08
C ARG A 111 -12.43 29.16 -18.07
N SER A 112 -11.42 29.47 -17.27
CA SER A 112 -10.81 30.81 -17.22
C SER A 112 -10.09 31.17 -18.53
N GLN A 113 -9.46 30.21 -19.20
CA GLN A 113 -8.84 30.43 -20.51
C GLN A 113 -9.86 30.68 -21.63
N VAL A 114 -10.98 29.94 -21.64
CA VAL A 114 -12.06 30.14 -22.62
C VAL A 114 -12.76 31.50 -22.42
N ALA A 115 -12.96 31.93 -21.17
CA ALA A 115 -13.57 33.22 -20.87
C ALA A 115 -12.66 34.42 -21.21
N GLY A 116 -11.33 34.26 -21.17
CA GLY A 116 -10.37 35.32 -21.52
C GLY A 116 -10.01 35.40 -23.00
N GLY A 117 -10.44 34.44 -23.83
CA GLY A 117 -10.15 34.38 -25.26
C GLY A 117 -11.26 34.92 -26.18
N SER A 118 -12.29 35.56 -25.62
CA SER A 118 -13.47 36.03 -26.38
C SER A 118 -13.43 37.50 -26.80
N ASP A 119 -12.32 38.23 -26.55
CA ASP A 119 -12.14 39.64 -26.93
C ASP A 119 -10.89 39.84 -27.81
N ALA A 120 -10.78 39.11 -28.93
CA ALA A 120 -9.77 39.35 -29.97
C ALA A 120 -10.41 39.39 -31.36
#